data_AF-A0A2S9YK49-F1
#
_entry.id   AF-A0A2S9YK49-F1
#
_cell.length_a   1.000
_cell.length_b   1.000
_cell.length_c   1.000
_cell.angle_alpha   90.00
_cell.angle_beta   90.00
_cell.angle_gamma   90.00
#
_symmetry.space_group_name_H-M   'P 1'
#
loop_
_entity.id
_entity.type
_entity.pdbx_description
1 polymer ?
#
loop_
_entity_poly.entity_id
_entity_poly.type
_entity_poly.pdbx_seq_one_letter_code
_entity_poly.pdbx_strand_id
1 'polypeptide(L)'
;MAVTGGAAPIYVGYRWWRRHQREQQILQELDEVNDEALQIPEHLDPQLAALARQTHRLRLELETPVRRIRAPLLSETPWARRQRCDEYDAALYEVRQAIWEWLRSLRRLGVKERRLLGDLGLSVAPFRRLLFGCDRTDDVWEQVVYARAPNLDLVWTEVRRTISELERFERALLSAPVDPYR
;
A
#
# COMPACT_ATOMS: atom_id res chain seq x y z
N MET A 1 -37.74 38.44 1.47
CA MET A 1 -36.82 37.99 2.55
C MET A 1 -36.50 36.53 2.30
N ALA A 2 -35.26 36.23 1.91
CA ALA A 2 -34.84 34.90 1.48
C ALA A 2 -34.51 34.01 2.68
N VAL A 3 -35.17 32.85 2.77
CA VAL A 3 -34.87 31.79 3.74
C VAL A 3 -33.79 30.88 3.11
N THR A 4 -32.53 31.14 3.41
CA THR A 4 -31.40 30.27 3.06
C THR A 4 -30.87 29.60 4.33
N GLY A 5 -31.63 28.65 4.88
CA GLY A 5 -31.27 27.95 6.12
C GLY A 5 -31.18 26.41 6.03
N GLY A 6 -31.73 25.78 4.98
CA GLY A 6 -31.90 24.31 4.94
C GLY A 6 -30.82 23.52 4.20
N ALA A 7 -29.95 24.16 3.41
CA ALA A 7 -29.06 23.45 2.50
C ALA A 7 -27.75 22.91 3.15
N ALA A 8 -27.30 23.53 4.23
CA ALA A 8 -26.05 23.17 4.89
C ALA A 8 -26.02 21.75 5.51
N PRO A 9 -27.02 21.30 6.29
CA PRO A 9 -26.99 19.95 6.89
C PRO A 9 -27.12 18.84 5.85
N ILE A 10 -27.91 19.04 4.79
CA ILE A 10 -28.07 18.08 3.69
C ILE A 10 -26.77 17.96 2.89
N TYR A 11 -26.09 19.07 2.61
CA TYR A 11 -24.81 19.07 1.89
C TYR A 11 -23.67 18.45 2.71
N VAL A 12 -23.62 18.72 4.03
CA VAL A 12 -22.66 18.10 4.95
C VAL A 12 -22.92 16.59 5.07
N GLY A 13 -24.18 16.18 5.22
CA GLY A 13 -24.59 14.77 5.23
C GLY A 13 -24.24 14.04 3.94
N TYR A 14 -24.48 14.65 2.78
CA TYR A 14 -24.12 14.09 1.47
C TYR A 14 -22.59 13.95 1.29
N ARG A 15 -21.80 14.95 1.71
CA ARG A 15 -20.34 14.88 1.66
C ARG A 15 -19.78 13.82 2.60
N TRP A 16 -20.33 13.71 3.80
CA TRP A 16 -19.98 12.67 4.76
C TRP A 16 -20.32 11.28 4.22
N TRP A 17 -21.53 11.11 3.70
CA TRP A 17 -21.99 9.84 3.11
C TRP A 17 -21.13 9.43 1.90
N ARG A 18 -20.82 10.37 1.01
CA ARG A 18 -19.96 10.12 -0.16
C ARG A 18 -18.54 9.77 0.25
N ARG A 19 -18.01 10.40 1.31
CA ARG A 19 -16.71 10.03 1.88
C ARG A 19 -16.75 8.63 2.47
N HIS A 20 -17.77 8.32 3.27
CA HIS A 20 -17.94 7.01 3.89
C HIS A 20 -18.08 5.91 2.84
N GLN A 21 -18.86 6.13 1.78
CA GLN A 21 -18.97 5.21 0.64
C GLN A 21 -17.62 4.95 -0.03
N ARG A 22 -16.79 5.98 -0.24
CA ARG A 22 -15.44 5.82 -0.79
C ARG A 22 -14.53 5.02 0.12
N GLU A 23 -14.55 5.29 1.42
CA GLU A 23 -13.75 4.52 2.39
C GLU A 23 -14.18 3.06 2.39
N GLN A 24 -15.48 2.76 2.35
CA GLN A 24 -15.99 1.39 2.28
C GLN A 24 -15.57 0.68 0.99
N GLN A 25 -15.64 1.36 -0.17
CA GLN A 25 -15.18 0.80 -1.45
C GLN A 25 -13.70 0.45 -1.41
N ILE A 26 -12.87 1.29 -0.79
CA ILE A 26 -11.44 1.04 -0.66
C ILE A 26 -11.18 -0.18 0.23
N LEU A 27 -11.90 -0.30 1.35
CA LEU A 27 -11.76 -1.45 2.24
C LEU A 27 -12.20 -2.74 1.53
N GLN A 28 -13.28 -2.69 0.75
CA GLN A 28 -13.71 -3.81 -0.09
C GLN A 28 -12.69 -4.17 -1.17
N GLU A 29 -12.11 -3.18 -1.87
CA GLU A 29 -11.04 -3.42 -2.85
C GLU A 29 -9.82 -4.07 -2.18
N LEU A 30 -9.50 -3.72 -0.93
CA LEU A 30 -8.42 -4.36 -0.17
C LEU A 30 -8.74 -5.82 0.16
N ASP A 31 -9.97 -6.09 0.61
CA ASP A 31 -10.43 -7.44 0.92
C ASP A 31 -10.40 -8.33 -0.34
N GLU A 32 -10.96 -7.85 -1.45
CA GLU A 32 -11.01 -8.59 -2.73
C GLU A 32 -9.62 -8.92 -3.28
N VAL A 33 -8.66 -7.99 -3.17
CA VAL A 33 -7.31 -8.20 -3.67
C VAL A 33 -6.54 -9.20 -2.80
N ASN A 34 -6.91 -9.42 -1.54
CA ASN A 34 -6.20 -10.29 -0.62
C ASN A 34 -6.89 -11.64 -0.36
N ASP A 35 -8.09 -11.88 -0.92
CA ASP A 35 -8.85 -13.13 -0.76
C ASP A 35 -8.22 -14.35 -1.48
N GLU A 36 -7.31 -14.14 -2.44
CA GLU A 36 -6.72 -15.21 -3.23
C GLU A 36 -5.64 -15.97 -2.42
N ALA A 37 -5.93 -17.21 -2.04
CA ALA A 37 -5.00 -18.05 -1.28
C ALA A 37 -3.76 -18.42 -2.12
N LEU A 38 -2.57 -18.17 -1.56
CA LEU A 38 -1.30 -18.53 -2.21
C LEU A 38 -1.17 -20.05 -2.37
N GLN A 39 -1.14 -20.52 -3.61
CA GLN A 39 -0.82 -21.91 -3.96
C GLN A 39 0.56 -21.97 -4.60
N ILE A 40 1.51 -22.64 -3.94
CA ILE A 40 2.89 -22.74 -4.40
C ILE A 40 3.07 -24.05 -5.18
N PRO A 41 3.47 -24.00 -6.45
CA PRO A 41 3.77 -25.21 -7.21
C PRO A 41 4.95 -26.00 -6.60
N GLU A 42 4.82 -27.33 -6.56
CA GLU A 42 5.86 -28.21 -5.98
C GLU A 42 7.20 -28.16 -6.73
N HIS A 43 7.18 -27.85 -8.03
CA HIS A 43 8.37 -27.79 -8.88
C HIS A 43 9.19 -26.50 -8.69
N LEU A 44 8.65 -25.52 -7.98
CA LEU A 44 9.28 -24.21 -7.79
C LEU A 44 10.54 -24.34 -6.90
N ASP A 45 11.57 -23.54 -7.19
CA ASP A 45 12.76 -23.52 -6.34
C ASP A 45 12.45 -23.04 -4.91
N PRO A 46 13.00 -23.65 -3.83
CA PRO A 46 12.78 -23.21 -2.46
C PRO A 46 13.04 -21.71 -2.24
N GLN A 47 14.02 -21.11 -2.92
CA GLN A 47 14.28 -19.66 -2.83
C GLN A 47 13.16 -18.85 -3.48
N LEU A 48 12.67 -19.29 -4.65
CA LEU A 48 11.55 -18.66 -5.35
C LEU A 48 10.23 -18.86 -4.59
N ALA A 49 10.01 -20.04 -4.01
CA ALA A 49 8.87 -20.33 -3.15
C ALA A 49 8.88 -19.46 -1.88
N ALA A 50 10.05 -19.26 -1.28
CA ALA A 50 10.20 -18.34 -0.16
C ALA A 50 9.89 -16.89 -0.58
N LEU A 51 10.34 -16.48 -1.77
CA LEU A 51 10.05 -15.16 -2.32
C LEU A 51 8.56 -14.98 -2.63
N ALA A 52 7.87 -15.99 -3.16
CA ALA A 52 6.42 -15.97 -3.38
C ALA A 52 5.68 -15.74 -2.05
N ARG A 53 6.03 -16.50 -1.00
CA ARG A 53 5.48 -16.33 0.35
C ARG A 53 5.72 -14.94 0.93
N GLN A 54 6.93 -14.40 0.75
CA GLN A 54 7.26 -13.05 1.20
C GLN A 54 6.49 -11.97 0.44
N THR A 55 6.28 -12.16 -0.87
CA THR A 55 5.52 -11.25 -1.72
C THR A 55 4.04 -11.24 -1.30
N HIS A 56 3.46 -12.43 -1.10
CA HIS A 56 2.09 -12.57 -0.59
C HIS A 56 1.93 -11.95 0.80
N ARG A 57 2.86 -12.23 1.72
CA ARG A 57 2.87 -11.63 3.06
C ARG A 57 2.97 -10.10 3.01
N LEU A 58 3.81 -9.54 2.13
CA LEU A 58 3.94 -8.10 1.97
C LEU A 58 2.60 -7.47 1.53
N ARG A 59 1.85 -8.10 0.60
CA ARG A 59 0.53 -7.61 0.19
C ARG A 59 -0.42 -7.46 1.39
N LEU A 60 -0.45 -8.46 2.27
CA LEU A 60 -1.25 -8.44 3.50
C LEU A 60 -0.74 -7.38 4.51
N GLU A 61 0.58 -7.27 4.68
CA GLU A 61 1.18 -6.30 5.60
C GLU A 61 0.93 -4.85 5.19
N LEU A 62 0.86 -4.55 3.89
CA LEU A 62 0.57 -3.20 3.37
C LEU A 62 -0.85 -2.73 3.65
N GLU A 63 -1.78 -3.64 3.94
CA GLU A 63 -3.19 -3.34 4.20
C GLU A 63 -3.39 -2.65 5.55
N THR A 64 -2.72 -3.16 6.60
CA THR A 64 -2.84 -2.69 7.98
C THR A 64 -2.53 -1.18 8.14
N PRO A 65 -1.40 -0.65 7.63
CA PRO A 65 -1.10 0.77 7.74
C PRO A 65 -2.08 1.64 6.95
N VAL A 66 -2.62 1.17 5.82
CA VAL A 66 -3.64 1.89 5.03
C VAL A 66 -4.95 2.02 5.80
N ARG A 67 -5.43 0.93 6.42
CA ARG A 67 -6.65 0.96 7.24
C ARG A 67 -6.50 1.92 8.42
N ARG A 68 -5.32 1.96 9.04
CA ARG A 68 -5.03 2.85 10.19
C ARG A 68 -5.11 4.32 9.81
N ILE A 69 -4.44 4.76 8.73
CA ILE A 69 -4.41 6.19 8.34
C ILE A 69 -5.75 6.72 7.81
N ARG A 70 -6.67 5.83 7.44
CA ARG A 70 -8.00 6.15 6.90
C ARG A 70 -9.13 6.04 7.93
N ALA A 71 -8.85 5.55 9.14
CA ALA A 71 -9.84 5.47 10.19
C ALA A 71 -10.46 6.86 10.47
N PRO A 72 -11.80 6.94 10.60
CA PRO A 72 -12.46 8.22 10.85
C PRO A 72 -12.08 8.74 12.23
N LEU A 73 -11.71 10.03 12.30
CA LEU A 73 -11.52 10.69 13.59
C LEU A 73 -12.85 10.98 14.27
N LEU A 74 -12.88 10.78 15.58
CA LEU A 74 -14.01 11.13 16.44
C LEU A 74 -14.21 12.65 16.57
N SER A 75 -13.18 13.48 16.33
CA SER A 75 -13.29 14.95 16.32
C SER A 75 -12.22 15.64 15.46
N GLU A 76 -12.56 16.73 14.79
CA GLU A 76 -11.61 17.57 14.03
C GLU A 76 -11.02 18.67 14.91
N THR A 77 -10.21 18.28 15.91
CA THR A 77 -9.42 19.24 16.71
C THR A 77 -8.02 19.44 16.11
N PRO A 78 -7.33 20.56 16.41
CA PRO A 78 -5.94 20.76 16.01
C PRO A 78 -4.99 19.64 16.46
N TRP A 79 -5.18 19.10 17.68
CA TRP A 79 -4.39 17.98 18.19
C TRP A 79 -4.69 16.68 17.42
N ALA A 80 -5.96 16.41 17.11
CA ALA A 80 -6.33 15.24 16.30
C ALA A 80 -5.80 15.34 14.86
N ARG A 81 -5.61 16.58 14.34
CA ARG A 81 -4.96 16.80 13.04
C ARG A 81 -3.45 16.50 13.09
N ARG A 82 -2.77 16.88 14.18
CA ARG A 82 -1.36 16.55 14.40
C ARG A 82 -1.16 15.05 14.54
N GLN A 83 -1.97 14.40 15.38
CA GLN A 83 -1.94 12.95 15.55
C GLN A 83 -2.11 12.20 14.21
N ARG A 84 -2.99 12.66 13.31
CA ARG A 84 -3.10 12.09 11.96
C ARG A 84 -1.83 12.22 11.12
N CYS A 85 -1.08 13.30 11.27
CA CYS A 85 0.19 13.46 10.55
C CYS A 85 1.22 12.48 11.10
N ASP A 86 1.30 12.33 12.43
CA ASP A 86 2.21 11.39 13.08
C ASP A 86 1.85 9.93 12.71
N GLU A 87 0.57 9.56 12.72
CA GLU A 87 0.07 8.24 12.30
C GLU A 87 0.34 7.97 10.82
N TYR A 88 0.24 9.00 9.97
CA TYR A 88 0.57 8.91 8.56
C TYR A 88 2.06 8.66 8.33
N ASP A 89 2.92 9.44 8.98
CA ASP A 89 4.37 9.31 8.83
C ASP A 89 4.84 7.95 9.37
N ALA A 90 4.26 7.48 10.48
CA ALA A 90 4.50 6.15 11.03
C ALA A 90 4.04 5.02 10.07
N ALA A 91 2.85 5.13 9.48
CA ALA A 91 2.35 4.17 8.51
C ALA A 91 3.22 4.12 7.25
N LEU A 92 3.63 5.29 6.73
CA LEU A 92 4.50 5.36 5.57
C LEU A 92 5.88 4.75 5.87
N TYR A 93 6.41 4.96 7.08
CA TYR A 93 7.64 4.31 7.54
C TYR A 93 7.51 2.78 7.58
N GLU A 94 6.44 2.24 8.17
CA GLU A 94 6.17 0.80 8.21
C GLU A 94 6.09 0.19 6.81
N VAL A 95 5.35 0.84 5.90
CA VAL A 95 5.24 0.44 4.48
C VAL A 95 6.62 0.39 3.81
N ARG A 96 7.43 1.44 4.00
CA ARG A 96 8.77 1.51 3.42
C ARG A 96 9.68 0.41 3.97
N GLN A 97 9.64 0.16 5.28
CA GLN A 97 10.42 -0.89 5.91
C GLN A 97 10.05 -2.28 5.35
N ALA A 98 8.75 -2.56 5.23
CA ALA A 98 8.28 -3.84 4.68
C ALA A 98 8.75 -4.02 3.22
N ILE A 99 8.64 -2.99 2.39
CA ILE A 99 9.16 -3.01 1.01
C ILE A 99 10.68 -3.21 1.01
N TRP A 100 11.43 -2.52 1.86
CA TRP A 100 12.88 -2.65 1.93
C TRP A 100 13.34 -4.06 2.32
N GLU A 101 12.67 -4.69 3.28
CA GLU A 101 13.01 -6.06 3.68
C GLU A 101 12.69 -7.06 2.56
N TRP A 102 11.59 -6.87 1.83
CA TRP A 102 11.31 -7.65 0.62
C TRP A 102 12.34 -7.40 -0.49
N LEU A 103 12.75 -6.16 -0.75
CA LEU A 103 13.83 -5.86 -1.70
C LEU A 103 15.15 -6.49 -1.30
N ARG A 104 15.41 -6.62 0.00
CA ARG A 104 16.59 -7.31 0.51
C ARG A 104 16.55 -8.80 0.22
N SER A 105 15.38 -9.44 0.23
CA SER A 105 15.26 -10.85 -0.14
C SER A 105 15.57 -11.09 -1.61
N LEU A 106 15.15 -10.20 -2.50
CA LEU A 106 15.53 -10.23 -3.93
C LEU A 106 17.05 -10.17 -4.13
N ARG A 107 17.76 -9.38 -3.33
CA ARG A 107 19.24 -9.28 -3.41
C ARG A 107 19.96 -10.54 -2.96
N ARG A 108 19.32 -11.37 -2.13
CA ARG A 108 19.90 -12.62 -1.60
C ARG A 108 19.74 -13.81 -2.57
N LEU A 109 18.97 -13.66 -3.63
CA LEU A 109 18.77 -14.69 -4.65
C LEU A 109 20.06 -15.05 -5.36
N GLY A 110 20.18 -16.32 -5.78
CA GLY A 110 21.27 -16.77 -6.64
C GLY A 110 21.24 -16.10 -8.03
N VAL A 111 22.28 -16.35 -8.83
CA VAL A 111 22.42 -15.77 -10.17
C VAL A 111 21.36 -16.34 -11.13
N LYS A 112 21.02 -17.63 -10.97
CA LYS A 112 20.02 -18.32 -11.79
C LYS A 112 18.63 -17.73 -11.58
N GLU A 113 18.24 -17.55 -10.32
CA GLU A 113 16.95 -17.00 -9.92
C GLU A 113 16.83 -15.53 -10.38
N ARG A 114 17.91 -14.74 -10.25
CA ARG A 114 17.93 -13.36 -10.76
C ARG A 114 17.76 -13.26 -12.27
N ARG A 115 18.36 -14.20 -13.03
CA ARG A 115 18.14 -14.27 -14.49
C ARG A 115 16.69 -14.59 -14.81
N LEU A 116 16.12 -15.60 -14.14
CA LEU A 116 14.72 -15.96 -14.30
C LEU A 116 13.77 -14.78 -14.02
N LEU A 117 14.00 -14.02 -12.94
CA LEU A 117 13.22 -12.81 -12.66
C LEU A 117 13.34 -11.76 -13.77
N GLY A 118 14.53 -11.62 -14.36
CA GLY A 118 14.77 -10.75 -15.51
C GLY A 118 14.02 -11.22 -16.76
N ASP A 119 14.03 -12.52 -17.04
CA ASP A 119 13.32 -13.14 -18.18
C ASP A 119 11.80 -13.02 -18.04
N LEU A 120 11.28 -13.03 -16.80
CA LEU A 120 9.88 -12.76 -16.48
C LEU A 120 9.52 -11.27 -16.56
N GLY A 121 10.47 -10.38 -16.87
CA GLY A 121 10.25 -8.94 -16.99
C GLY A 121 9.96 -8.23 -15.65
N LEU A 122 10.30 -8.86 -14.52
CA LEU A 122 9.96 -8.35 -13.20
C LEU A 122 10.89 -7.21 -12.78
N SER A 123 10.31 -6.08 -12.39
CA SER A 123 11.04 -4.85 -12.08
C SER A 123 10.66 -4.28 -10.73
N VAL A 124 11.65 -3.71 -10.04
CA VAL A 124 11.50 -2.98 -8.78
C VAL A 124 11.08 -1.51 -9.00
N ALA A 125 11.15 -1.02 -10.23
CA ALA A 125 10.85 0.38 -10.55
C ALA A 125 9.47 0.88 -10.05
N PRO A 126 8.38 0.08 -10.08
CA PRO A 126 7.06 0.55 -9.64
C PRO A 126 7.01 0.99 -8.18
N PHE A 127 7.86 0.43 -7.31
CA PHE A 127 7.85 0.70 -5.87
C PHE A 127 8.53 2.03 -5.49
N ARG A 128 9.22 2.69 -6.43
CA ARG A 128 9.98 3.93 -6.17
C ARG A 128 9.12 5.06 -5.64
N ARG A 129 7.91 5.23 -6.16
CA ARG A 129 7.02 6.32 -5.71
C ARG A 129 6.57 6.13 -4.27
N LEU A 130 6.24 4.89 -3.87
CA LEU A 130 5.87 4.62 -2.49
C LEU A 130 7.06 4.78 -1.53
N LEU A 131 8.28 4.47 -2.01
CA LEU A 131 9.51 4.65 -1.24
C LEU A 131 9.92 6.11 -1.05
N PHE A 132 9.71 7.00 -2.03
CA PHE A 132 10.32 8.34 -2.03
C PHE A 132 9.39 9.49 -2.44
N GLY A 133 8.16 9.22 -2.86
CA GLY A 133 7.27 10.22 -3.48
C GLY A 133 6.02 10.55 -2.67
N CYS A 134 5.84 9.92 -1.51
CA CYS A 134 4.66 10.06 -0.66
C CYS A 134 4.91 10.91 0.60
N ASP A 135 6.07 11.55 0.71
CA ASP A 135 6.38 12.39 1.87
C ASP A 135 5.47 13.62 1.93
N ARG A 136 5.04 13.96 3.13
CA ARG A 136 4.17 15.12 3.40
C ARG A 136 4.91 16.45 3.27
N THR A 137 6.20 16.44 3.59
CA THR A 137 7.09 17.60 3.61
C THR A 137 8.50 17.15 3.21
N ASP A 138 9.27 18.07 2.62
CA ASP A 138 10.68 17.86 2.31
C ASP A 138 11.57 18.08 3.55
N ASP A 139 11.04 18.73 4.60
CA ASP A 139 11.73 18.97 5.87
C ASP A 139 11.09 18.17 7.02
N VAL A 140 11.77 17.10 7.41
CA VAL A 140 11.34 16.17 8.46
C VAL A 140 11.36 16.82 9.86
N TRP A 141 12.07 17.94 10.03
CA TRP A 141 12.21 18.65 11.30
C TRP A 141 11.32 19.88 11.41
N GLU A 142 10.48 20.14 10.41
CA GLU A 142 9.63 21.33 10.35
C GLU A 142 8.61 21.35 11.51
N GLN A 143 8.87 22.15 12.54
CA GLN A 143 7.98 22.32 13.69
C GLN A 143 6.89 23.35 13.39
N VAL A 144 5.88 22.94 12.61
CA VAL A 144 4.75 23.81 12.26
C VAL A 144 3.57 23.59 13.22
N VAL A 145 3.00 24.68 13.73
CA VAL A 145 1.76 24.66 14.53
C VAL A 145 0.57 24.11 13.73
N TYR A 146 0.58 24.31 12.41
CA TYR A 146 -0.42 23.78 11.47
C TYR A 146 0.25 22.97 10.36
N ALA A 147 0.54 21.71 10.66
CA ALA A 147 1.03 20.75 9.67
C ALA A 147 0.06 20.63 8.48
N ARG A 148 0.61 20.66 7.26
CA ARG A 148 -0.15 20.40 6.03
C ARG A 148 -0.78 19.01 6.12
N ALA A 149 -2.09 18.90 5.89
CA ALA A 149 -2.76 17.61 5.93
C ALA A 149 -2.19 16.66 4.85
N PRO A 150 -1.99 15.36 5.16
CA PRO A 150 -1.47 14.39 4.21
C PRO A 150 -2.45 14.15 3.06
N ASN A 151 -1.91 13.84 1.87
CA ASN A 151 -2.71 13.46 0.71
C ASN A 151 -2.99 11.95 0.73
N LEU A 152 -4.04 11.56 1.46
CA LEU A 152 -4.42 10.15 1.62
C LEU A 152 -4.80 9.47 0.30
N ASP A 153 -5.33 10.21 -0.67
CA ASP A 153 -5.72 9.68 -1.98
C ASP A 153 -4.50 9.34 -2.85
N LEU A 154 -3.46 10.17 -2.79
CA LEU A 154 -2.19 9.90 -3.46
C LEU A 154 -1.53 8.64 -2.92
N VAL A 155 -1.39 8.54 -1.59
CA VAL A 155 -0.79 7.36 -0.95
C VAL A 155 -1.58 6.11 -1.28
N TRP A 156 -2.91 6.19 -1.21
CA TRP A 156 -3.74 5.06 -1.59
C TRP A 156 -3.51 4.61 -3.02
N THR A 157 -3.45 5.56 -3.97
CA THR A 157 -3.22 5.25 -5.38
C THR A 157 -1.89 4.51 -5.56
N GLU A 158 -0.83 4.96 -4.87
CA GLU A 158 0.50 4.35 -4.96
C GLU A 158 0.59 3.02 -4.19
N VAL A 159 -0.12 2.86 -3.06
CA VAL A 159 -0.21 1.58 -2.35
C VAL A 159 -1.01 0.57 -3.18
N ARG A 160 -2.17 0.93 -3.71
CA ARG A 160 -2.97 0.07 -4.60
C ARG A 160 -2.14 -0.37 -5.80
N ARG A 161 -1.43 0.57 -6.44
CA ARG A 161 -0.50 0.25 -7.53
C ARG A 161 0.56 -0.75 -7.07
N THR A 162 1.16 -0.54 -5.91
CA THR A 162 2.17 -1.45 -5.34
C THR A 162 1.59 -2.84 -5.11
N ILE A 163 0.41 -2.97 -4.52
CA ILE A 163 -0.26 -4.25 -4.28
C ILE A 163 -0.51 -4.96 -5.61
N SER A 164 -1.05 -4.27 -6.63
CA SER A 164 -1.27 -4.87 -7.96
C SER A 164 0.03 -5.30 -8.65
N GLU A 165 1.14 -4.58 -8.43
CA GLU A 165 2.45 -4.98 -8.97
C GLU A 165 3.02 -6.18 -8.21
N LEU A 166 2.80 -6.28 -6.90
CA LEU A 166 3.17 -7.47 -6.11
C LEU A 166 2.33 -8.69 -6.52
N GLU A 167 1.05 -8.52 -6.82
CA GLU A 167 0.17 -9.57 -7.36
C GLU A 167 0.64 -10.05 -8.74
N ARG A 168 1.00 -9.12 -9.64
CA ARG A 168 1.61 -9.46 -10.93
C ARG A 168 2.92 -10.21 -10.76
N PHE A 169 3.75 -9.76 -9.83
CA PHE A 169 5.02 -10.41 -9.50
C PHE A 169 4.80 -11.84 -9.01
N GLU A 170 3.86 -12.03 -8.08
CA GLU A 170 3.47 -13.32 -7.54
C GLU A 170 2.97 -14.25 -8.66
N ARG A 171 2.01 -13.81 -9.47
CA ARG A 171 1.49 -14.61 -10.60
C ARG A 171 2.57 -15.00 -11.60
N ALA A 172 3.43 -14.05 -11.97
CA ALA A 172 4.53 -14.33 -12.90
C ALA A 172 5.49 -15.40 -12.34
N LEU A 173 5.80 -15.30 -11.05
CA LEU A 173 6.68 -16.24 -10.38
C LEU A 173 6.03 -17.63 -10.23
N LEU A 174 4.74 -17.70 -9.93
CA LEU A 174 3.99 -18.97 -9.87
C LEU A 174 3.80 -19.61 -11.26
N SER A 175 3.80 -18.81 -12.33
CA SER A 175 3.76 -19.27 -13.72
C SER A 175 5.12 -19.63 -14.31
N ALA A 176 6.19 -19.56 -13.50
CA ALA A 176 7.54 -19.84 -13.97
C ALA A 176 7.64 -21.26 -14.55
N PRO A 177 8.33 -21.45 -15.69
CA PRO A 177 8.43 -22.75 -16.33
C PRO A 177 9.15 -23.75 -15.42
N VAL A 178 8.72 -25.01 -15.49
CA VAL A 178 9.43 -26.14 -14.88
C VAL A 178 10.83 -26.17 -15.46
N ASP A 179 11.85 -26.08 -14.61
CA ASP A 179 13.23 -26.24 -15.05
C ASP A 179 13.46 -27.72 -15.41
N PRO A 180 13.73 -28.05 -16.68
CA PRO A 180 13.90 -29.44 -17.11
C PRO A 180 15.21 -30.07 -16.63
N TYR A 181 16.11 -29.28 -16.01
CA TYR A 181 17.40 -29.76 -15.48
C TYR A 181 17.42 -29.91 -13.97
N ARG A 182 16.24 -29.99 -13.35
CA ARG A 182 16.07 -30.19 -11.91
C ARG A 182 15.79 -31.64 -11.54
#